data_AF-A0A7W3JRQ3-F1
#
_entry.id   AF-A0A7W3JRQ3-F1
#
_cell.length_a   1.000
_cell.length_b   1.000
_cell.length_c   1.000
_cell.angle_alpha   90.00
_cell.angle_beta   90.00
_cell.angle_gamma   90.00
#
_symmetry.space_group_name_H-M   'P 1'
#
loop_
_entity.id
_entity.type
_entity.pdbx_description
1 polymer ?
#
loop_
_entity_poly.entity_id
_entity_poly.type
_entity_poly.pdbx_seq_one_letter_code
_entity_poly.pdbx_strand_id
1 'polypeptide(L)'
;MHRTPFASVTEAENNVALAALREITSEDSIGEAIGRTENDDGALNLIFACLLPGYPGWQWNVSVGRVEGDEPTAMEADLLPTDGALVAPEWVPWSLRLADFLEAQKVAAESGLALDGDVAVVVEEDDDDDDDDDDDDDDDDLSDIIEDVRDVDIDGIQFEEESLPEDEAHDGDVDEDEDNSDDEDNETHEDHISAEQES
;
A
#
# COMPACT_ATOMS: atom_id res chain seq x y z
N MET A 1 -31.57 13.76 21.80
CA MET A 1 -31.35 13.49 20.37
C MET A 1 -32.42 12.52 19.89
N HIS A 2 -33.29 12.94 18.96
CA HIS A 2 -34.21 12.00 18.30
C HIS A 2 -33.40 11.19 17.29
N ARG A 3 -33.26 9.88 17.55
CA ARG A 3 -32.67 8.95 16.60
C ARG A 3 -33.81 8.54 15.66
N THR A 4 -33.90 9.20 14.50
CA THR A 4 -34.85 8.84 13.46
C THR A 4 -34.67 7.36 13.14
N PRO A 5 -35.73 6.53 13.16
CA PRO A 5 -35.58 5.13 12.81
C PRO A 5 -35.12 5.04 11.35
N PHE A 6 -33.97 4.41 11.11
CA PHE A 6 -33.46 4.22 9.76
C PHE A 6 -34.48 3.43 8.92
N ALA A 7 -34.82 3.94 7.73
CA ALA A 7 -35.66 3.22 6.77
C ALA A 7 -34.99 1.89 6.41
N SER A 8 -35.67 0.75 6.47
CA SER A 8 -35.11 -0.56 6.09
C SER A 8 -34.49 -0.53 4.69
N VAL A 9 -33.45 -1.34 4.46
CA VAL A 9 -32.85 -1.52 3.12
C VAL A 9 -33.96 -1.92 2.15
N THR A 10 -34.04 -1.21 1.03
CA THR A 10 -34.99 -1.49 -0.03
C THR A 10 -34.53 -2.68 -0.87
N GLU A 11 -35.47 -3.34 -1.54
CA GLU A 11 -35.14 -4.42 -2.46
C GLU A 11 -34.26 -3.94 -3.63
N ALA A 12 -34.44 -2.70 -4.08
CA ALA A 12 -33.61 -2.10 -5.13
C ALA A 12 -32.15 -1.92 -4.68
N GLU A 13 -31.92 -1.36 -3.49
CA GLU A 13 -30.56 -1.21 -2.93
C GLU A 13 -29.87 -2.57 -2.76
N ASN A 14 -30.58 -3.58 -2.26
CA ASN A 14 -30.05 -4.93 -2.10
C ASN A 14 -29.70 -5.57 -3.45
N ASN A 15 -30.59 -5.47 -4.43
CA ASN A 15 -30.37 -6.02 -5.76
C ASN A 15 -29.16 -5.40 -6.46
N VAL A 16 -29.01 -4.08 -6.37
CA VAL A 16 -27.86 -3.36 -6.92
C VAL A 16 -26.57 -3.79 -6.24
N ALA A 17 -26.58 -3.95 -4.92
CA ALA A 17 -25.39 -4.40 -4.20
C ALA A 17 -25.00 -5.85 -4.52
N LEU A 18 -25.97 -6.77 -4.58
CA LEU A 18 -25.72 -8.14 -4.99
C LEU A 18 -25.26 -8.24 -6.45
N ALA A 19 -25.79 -7.39 -7.33
CA ALA A 19 -25.34 -7.32 -8.71
C ALA A 19 -23.86 -6.90 -8.78
N ALA A 20 -23.47 -5.84 -8.08
CA ALA A 20 -22.09 -5.37 -8.03
C ALA A 20 -21.12 -6.44 -7.49
N LEU A 21 -21.48 -7.16 -6.42
CA LEU A 21 -20.63 -8.24 -5.91
C LEU A 21 -20.47 -9.37 -6.94
N ARG A 22 -21.54 -9.74 -7.64
CA ARG A 22 -21.51 -10.79 -8.67
C ARG A 22 -20.68 -10.44 -9.89
N GLU A 23 -20.32 -9.17 -10.08
CA GLU A 23 -19.38 -8.75 -11.13
C GLU A 23 -17.94 -9.09 -10.79
N ILE A 24 -17.58 -9.11 -9.50
CA ILE A 24 -16.19 -9.29 -9.03
C ILE A 24 -15.92 -10.64 -8.36
N THR A 25 -16.97 -11.36 -7.95
CA THR A 25 -16.84 -12.63 -7.25
C THR A 25 -17.97 -13.61 -7.60
N SER A 26 -17.81 -14.87 -7.22
CA SER A 26 -18.81 -15.90 -7.45
C SER A 26 -19.94 -15.83 -6.42
N GLU A 27 -21.15 -16.25 -6.79
CA GLU A 27 -22.34 -16.15 -5.91
C GLU A 27 -22.18 -16.97 -4.62
N ASP A 28 -21.45 -18.08 -4.67
CA ASP A 28 -21.14 -18.94 -3.51
C ASP A 28 -20.19 -18.30 -2.50
N SER A 29 -19.51 -17.21 -2.87
CA SER A 29 -18.64 -16.45 -1.97
C SER A 29 -19.41 -15.39 -1.15
N ILE A 30 -20.64 -15.08 -1.54
CA ILE A 30 -21.49 -14.04 -0.97
C ILE A 30 -22.49 -14.69 -0.01
N GLY A 31 -22.40 -14.34 1.27
CA GLY A 31 -23.31 -14.81 2.30
C GLY A 31 -24.52 -13.90 2.52
N GLU A 32 -25.20 -14.12 3.64
CA GLU A 32 -26.36 -13.32 4.02
C GLU A 32 -25.98 -11.85 4.26
N ALA A 33 -26.94 -10.94 4.05
CA ALA A 33 -26.80 -9.55 4.47
C ALA A 33 -26.79 -9.49 6.01
N ILE A 34 -25.67 -9.07 6.59
CA ILE A 34 -25.44 -9.08 8.04
C ILE A 34 -25.48 -7.69 8.67
N GLY A 35 -25.46 -6.63 7.87
CA GLY A 35 -25.46 -5.28 8.41
C GLY A 35 -25.57 -4.18 7.37
N ARG A 36 -25.60 -2.95 7.87
CA ARG A 36 -25.50 -1.75 7.07
C ARG A 36 -25.05 -0.57 7.91
N THR A 37 -24.49 0.43 7.25
CA THR A 37 -24.14 1.72 7.84
C THR A 37 -24.54 2.82 6.85
N GLU A 38 -25.08 3.93 7.35
CA GLU A 38 -25.23 5.14 6.54
C GLU A 38 -23.99 6.00 6.73
N ASN A 39 -23.45 6.49 5.62
CA ASN A 39 -22.33 7.41 5.60
C ASN A 39 -22.85 8.86 5.71
N ASP A 40 -22.00 9.77 6.18
CA ASP A 40 -22.36 11.19 6.40
C ASP A 40 -22.76 11.93 5.12
N ASP A 41 -22.34 11.43 3.96
CA ASP A 41 -22.67 11.92 2.62
C ASP A 41 -24.01 11.39 2.07
N GLY A 42 -24.70 10.53 2.83
CA GLY A 42 -25.98 9.93 2.46
C GLY A 42 -25.87 8.59 1.73
N ALA A 43 -24.65 8.14 1.40
CA ALA A 43 -24.41 6.81 0.86
C ALA A 43 -24.75 5.72 1.89
N LEU A 44 -25.16 4.56 1.40
CA LEU A 44 -25.51 3.40 2.21
C LEU A 44 -24.47 2.31 1.98
N ASN A 45 -23.74 1.93 3.02
CA ASN A 45 -22.86 0.77 2.96
C ASN A 45 -23.63 -0.49 3.39
N LEU A 46 -23.77 -1.47 2.49
CA LEU A 46 -24.43 -2.75 2.75
C LEU A 46 -23.39 -3.84 3.00
N ILE A 47 -23.58 -4.60 4.08
CA ILE A 47 -22.59 -5.57 4.56
C ILE A 47 -23.14 -6.99 4.39
N PHE A 48 -22.37 -7.85 3.72
CA PHE A 48 -22.69 -9.26 3.52
C PHE A 48 -21.58 -10.14 4.12
N ALA A 49 -21.95 -11.30 4.65
CA ALA A 49 -20.97 -12.27 5.13
C ALA A 49 -20.08 -12.75 3.96
N CYS A 50 -18.77 -12.90 4.21
CA CYS A 50 -17.87 -13.52 3.24
C CYS A 50 -17.81 -15.04 3.47
N LEU A 51 -17.97 -15.82 2.40
CA LEU A 51 -17.89 -17.28 2.42
C LEU A 51 -16.62 -17.82 1.76
N LEU A 52 -15.69 -16.94 1.35
CA LEU A 52 -14.40 -17.38 0.78
C LEU A 52 -13.57 -18.13 1.84
N PRO A 53 -13.10 -19.36 1.56
CA PRO A 53 -12.31 -20.13 2.52
C PRO A 53 -11.00 -19.47 2.98
N GLY A 54 -10.41 -18.63 2.13
CA GLY A 54 -9.16 -17.92 2.40
C GLY A 54 -9.33 -16.62 3.19
N TYR A 55 -10.56 -16.19 3.45
CA TYR A 55 -10.86 -14.90 4.09
C TYR A 55 -11.73 -15.08 5.35
N PRO A 56 -11.34 -15.94 6.32
CA PRO A 56 -12.08 -16.10 7.56
C PRO A 56 -12.10 -14.78 8.33
N GLY A 57 -13.29 -14.36 8.79
CA GLY A 57 -13.48 -13.09 9.52
C GLY A 57 -13.52 -11.85 8.62
N TRP A 58 -13.56 -11.99 7.30
CA TRP A 58 -13.79 -10.88 6.39
C TRP A 58 -15.28 -10.74 6.04
N GLN A 59 -15.66 -9.58 5.51
CA GLN A 59 -17.01 -9.30 5.05
C GLN A 59 -16.98 -8.52 3.74
N TRP A 60 -18.00 -8.74 2.91
CA TRP A 60 -18.24 -7.91 1.73
C TRP A 60 -18.95 -6.62 2.15
N ASN A 61 -18.50 -5.49 1.61
CA ASN A 61 -19.12 -4.18 1.78
C ASN A 61 -19.43 -3.64 0.39
N VAL A 62 -20.60 -3.03 0.25
CA VAL A 62 -20.99 -2.38 -0.99
C VAL A 62 -21.55 -1.01 -0.66
N SER A 63 -20.87 0.03 -1.09
CA SER A 63 -21.37 1.40 -0.97
C SER A 63 -22.35 1.68 -2.10
N VAL A 64 -23.56 2.08 -1.72
CA VAL A 64 -24.69 2.37 -2.61
C VAL A 64 -25.03 3.85 -2.51
N GLY A 65 -24.92 4.55 -3.64
CA GLY A 65 -25.31 5.94 -3.78
C GLY A 65 -26.84 6.08 -3.81
N ARG A 66 -27.37 7.06 -3.09
CA ARG A 66 -28.80 7.38 -3.03
C ARG A 66 -29.02 8.84 -3.44
N VAL A 67 -29.72 9.04 -4.55
CA VAL A 67 -30.13 10.37 -5.02
C VAL A 67 -31.66 10.42 -5.00
N GLU A 68 -32.22 11.45 -4.39
CA GLU A 68 -33.67 11.59 -4.27
C GLU A 68 -34.33 11.67 -5.66
N GLY A 69 -35.24 10.75 -5.95
CA GLY A 69 -35.96 10.68 -7.22
C GLY A 69 -35.32 9.77 -8.27
N ASP A 70 -34.11 9.27 -8.03
CA ASP A 70 -33.39 8.36 -8.93
C ASP A 70 -33.28 6.95 -8.33
N GLU A 71 -32.94 5.97 -9.19
CA GLU A 71 -32.65 4.60 -8.76
C GLU A 71 -31.28 4.55 -8.06
N PRO A 72 -31.12 3.71 -7.00
CA PRO A 72 -29.84 3.56 -6.31
C PRO A 72 -28.77 2.96 -7.24
N THR A 73 -27.52 3.36 -7.04
CA THR A 73 -26.37 2.86 -7.84
C THR A 73 -25.27 2.32 -6.94
N ALA A 74 -24.59 1.25 -7.34
CA ALA A 74 -23.40 0.77 -6.66
C ALA A 74 -22.22 1.68 -7.01
N MET A 75 -21.42 2.04 -6.01
CA MET A 75 -20.26 2.92 -6.16
C MET A 75 -18.95 2.12 -6.06
N GLU A 76 -18.85 1.26 -5.06
CA GLU A 76 -17.68 0.43 -4.76
C GLU A 76 -18.14 -0.87 -4.10
N ALA A 77 -17.34 -1.92 -4.25
CA ALA A 77 -17.54 -3.22 -3.63
C ALA A 77 -16.20 -3.73 -3.10
N ASP A 78 -16.11 -3.85 -1.77
CA ASP A 78 -14.86 -4.10 -1.07
C ASP A 78 -14.96 -5.34 -0.19
N LEU A 79 -13.86 -6.08 -0.10
CA LEU A 79 -13.69 -7.15 0.86
C LEU A 79 -12.85 -6.61 2.02
N LEU A 80 -13.46 -6.43 3.19
CA LEU A 80 -12.79 -5.82 4.35
C LEU A 80 -12.63 -6.81 5.49
N PRO A 81 -11.49 -6.81 6.19
CA PRO A 81 -11.30 -7.60 7.39
C PRO A 81 -12.15 -7.04 8.54
N THR A 82 -12.64 -7.92 9.41
CA THR A 82 -13.31 -7.54 10.66
C THR A 82 -12.56 -8.11 11.87
N ASP A 83 -13.16 -8.00 13.06
CA ASP A 83 -12.59 -8.59 14.27
C ASP A 83 -12.38 -10.10 14.10
N GLY A 84 -11.16 -10.57 14.38
CA GLY A 84 -10.76 -11.96 14.20
C GLY A 84 -10.42 -12.36 12.76
N ALA A 85 -10.35 -11.41 11.81
CA ALA A 85 -9.88 -11.68 10.46
C ALA A 85 -8.40 -12.10 10.46
N LEU A 86 -8.06 -13.09 9.64
CA LEU A 86 -6.67 -13.38 9.31
C LEU A 86 -6.17 -12.28 8.36
N VAL A 87 -5.37 -11.36 8.88
CA VAL A 87 -4.74 -10.28 8.12
C VAL A 87 -3.29 -10.61 7.80
N ALA A 88 -2.77 -10.01 6.73
CA ALA A 88 -1.37 -10.14 6.38
C ALA A 88 -0.48 -9.56 7.51
N PRO A 89 0.74 -10.10 7.69
CA PRO A 89 1.72 -9.46 8.56
C PRO A 89 2.17 -8.10 7.98
N GLU A 90 2.85 -7.32 8.81
CA GLU A 90 3.48 -6.07 8.37
C GLU A 90 4.37 -6.28 7.14
N TRP A 91 4.31 -5.33 6.22
CA TRP A 91 5.14 -5.38 5.02
C TRP A 91 6.61 -5.20 5.37
N VAL A 92 7.47 -5.98 4.73
CA VAL A 92 8.92 -5.91 4.91
C VAL A 92 9.54 -5.55 3.55
N PRO A 93 10.40 -4.52 3.47
CA PRO A 93 11.13 -4.17 2.27
C PRO A 93 11.79 -5.36 1.58
N TRP A 94 11.76 -5.35 0.25
CA TRP A 94 12.31 -6.44 -0.54
C TRP A 94 13.81 -6.66 -0.27
N SER A 95 14.58 -5.59 -0.13
CA SER A 95 16.02 -5.66 0.20
C SER A 95 16.30 -6.41 1.50
N LEU A 96 15.48 -6.21 2.53
CA LEU A 96 15.60 -6.92 3.80
C LEU A 96 15.22 -8.40 3.67
N ARG A 97 14.11 -8.71 2.98
CA ARG A 97 13.75 -10.10 2.69
C ARG A 97 14.84 -10.84 1.92
N LEU A 98 15.48 -10.16 0.97
CA LEU A 98 16.56 -10.72 0.18
C LEU A 98 17.84 -10.93 1.00
N ALA A 99 18.19 -9.97 1.86
CA ALA A 99 19.34 -10.11 2.77
C ALA A 99 19.16 -11.32 3.71
N ASP A 100 18.01 -11.42 4.38
CA ASP A 100 17.69 -12.56 5.27
C ASP A 100 17.76 -13.89 4.52
N PHE A 101 17.29 -13.92 3.26
CA PHE A 101 17.34 -15.10 2.42
C PHE A 101 18.77 -15.50 2.04
N LEU A 102 19.62 -14.54 1.64
CA LEU A 102 21.02 -14.79 1.30
C LEU A 102 21.82 -15.25 2.52
N GLU A 103 21.59 -14.65 3.69
CA GLU A 103 22.18 -15.09 4.96
C GLU A 103 21.76 -16.53 5.30
N ALA A 104 20.49 -16.86 5.15
CA ALA A 104 19.99 -18.23 5.36
C ALA A 104 20.62 -19.24 4.38
N GLN A 105 20.83 -18.86 3.11
CA GLN A 105 21.56 -19.69 2.15
C GLN A 105 23.02 -19.91 2.57
N LYS A 106 23.72 -18.86 3.01
CA LYS A 106 25.11 -18.97 3.48
C LYS A 106 25.23 -19.95 4.65
N VAL A 107 24.34 -19.84 5.65
CA VAL A 107 24.32 -20.75 6.79
C VAL A 107 24.00 -22.19 6.38
N ALA A 108 23.10 -22.39 5.41
CA ALA A 108 22.79 -23.72 4.86
C ALA A 108 24.00 -24.34 4.14
N ALA A 109 24.71 -23.55 3.32
CA ALA A 109 25.93 -23.97 2.63
C ALA A 109 27.05 -24.32 3.62
N GLU A 110 27.29 -23.48 4.62
CA GLU A 110 28.29 -23.71 5.67
C GLU A 110 27.98 -24.96 6.52
N SER A 111 26.70 -25.28 6.71
CA SER A 111 26.26 -26.49 7.42
C SER A 111 26.22 -27.75 6.55
N GLY A 112 26.55 -27.65 5.25
CA GLY A 112 26.54 -28.77 4.30
C GLY A 112 25.14 -29.27 3.95
N LEU A 113 24.11 -28.49 4.26
CA LEU A 113 22.72 -28.77 3.92
C LEU A 113 22.38 -28.03 2.62
N ALA A 114 22.36 -28.75 1.50
CA ALA A 114 21.83 -28.20 0.27
C ALA A 114 20.30 -28.03 0.39
N LEU A 115 19.81 -26.80 0.22
CA LEU A 115 18.39 -26.53 0.09
C LEU A 115 17.95 -27.02 -1.30
N ASP A 116 16.96 -27.91 -1.34
CA ASP A 116 16.41 -28.48 -2.59
C ASP A 116 15.61 -27.39 -3.32
N GLY A 117 16.29 -26.58 -4.11
CA GLY A 117 15.73 -25.48 -4.87
C GLY A 117 16.82 -24.85 -5.74
N ASP A 118 16.86 -25.22 -7.01
CA ASP A 118 17.81 -24.73 -8.01
C ASP A 118 17.69 -23.20 -8.24
N VAL A 119 18.31 -22.42 -7.36
CA VAL A 119 18.86 -21.09 -7.68
C VAL A 119 20.17 -20.96 -6.91
N ALA A 120 21.25 -21.47 -7.50
CA ALA A 120 22.60 -21.18 -7.04
C ALA A 120 22.94 -19.73 -7.45
N VAL A 121 22.72 -18.77 -6.55
CA VAL A 121 23.35 -17.46 -6.69
C VAL A 121 24.79 -17.63 -6.26
N VAL A 122 25.69 -17.82 -7.23
CA VAL A 122 27.13 -17.82 -6.97
C VAL A 122 27.51 -16.36 -6.73
N VAL A 123 27.68 -16.01 -5.46
CA VAL A 123 28.40 -14.79 -5.10
C VAL A 123 29.87 -15.20 -5.15
N GLU A 124 30.52 -14.97 -6.29
CA GLU A 124 31.98 -15.00 -6.37
C GLU A 124 32.48 -13.93 -5.39
N GLU A 125 33.27 -14.32 -4.38
CA GLU A 125 34.01 -13.34 -3.58
C GLU A 125 35.08 -12.75 -4.53
N ASP A 126 34.99 -11.45 -4.85
CA ASP A 126 36.02 -10.73 -5.61
C ASP A 126 37.34 -10.85 -4.85
N ASP A 127 38.20 -11.77 -5.29
CA ASP A 127 39.63 -11.75 -4.98
C ASP A 127 40.25 -10.62 -5.83
N ASP A 128 40.27 -9.40 -5.27
CA ASP A 128 41.12 -8.30 -5.73
C ASP A 128 42.60 -8.74 -5.63
N ASP A 129 43.15 -9.31 -6.69
CA ASP A 129 44.60 -9.40 -6.92
C ASP A 129 44.96 -8.56 -8.17
N ASP A 130 45.48 -7.38 -7.86
CA ASP A 130 46.12 -6.40 -8.73
C ASP A 130 47.27 -7.03 -9.57
N ASP A 131 47.30 -6.77 -10.89
CA ASP A 131 48.57 -6.62 -11.63
C ASP A 131 48.33 -5.83 -12.93
N ASP A 132 48.98 -4.66 -13.00
CA ASP A 132 49.15 -3.77 -14.16
C ASP A 132 49.71 -4.50 -15.40
N ASP A 133 49.17 -4.18 -16.59
CA ASP A 133 49.83 -3.95 -17.90
C ASP A 133 48.93 -4.42 -19.06
N ASP A 134 48.26 -3.50 -19.75
CA ASP A 134 48.69 -2.99 -21.07
C ASP A 134 47.60 -2.04 -21.62
N ASP A 135 47.98 -0.79 -21.86
CA ASP A 135 47.27 0.12 -22.76
C ASP A 135 47.26 -0.51 -24.16
N ASP A 136 46.11 -1.01 -24.62
CA ASP A 136 45.81 -1.07 -26.05
C ASP A 136 44.33 -0.68 -26.28
N ASP A 137 44.21 0.46 -26.93
CA ASP A 137 43.07 1.12 -27.54
C ASP A 137 42.26 0.14 -28.42
N ASP A 138 40.98 -0.06 -28.12
CA ASP A 138 39.98 -0.38 -29.15
C ASP A 138 38.62 0.21 -28.75
N ASP A 139 38.23 1.23 -29.52
CA ASP A 139 36.90 1.84 -29.57
C ASP A 139 35.82 0.76 -29.76
N ASP A 140 34.89 0.64 -28.82
CA ASP A 140 33.53 0.15 -29.11
C ASP A 140 32.52 1.19 -28.59
N ASP A 141 32.13 2.04 -29.53
CA ASP A 141 31.08 3.06 -29.46
C ASP A 141 29.74 2.44 -29.00
N LEU A 142 29.40 2.60 -27.73
CA LEU A 142 28.11 2.17 -27.17
C LEU A 142 26.91 3.04 -27.61
N SER A 143 27.07 3.95 -28.57
CA SER A 143 25.94 4.74 -29.08
C SER A 143 24.99 3.94 -29.97
N ASP A 144 25.42 2.81 -30.55
CA ASP A 144 24.58 1.96 -31.42
C ASP A 144 23.63 1.03 -30.63
N ILE A 145 23.86 0.83 -29.32
CA ILE A 145 23.00 -0.08 -28.51
C ILE A 145 21.73 0.61 -27.98
N ILE A 146 21.67 1.95 -28.04
CA ILE A 146 20.58 2.76 -27.48
C ILE A 146 19.63 3.30 -28.59
N GLU A 147 19.88 3.00 -29.87
CA GLU A 147 18.99 3.45 -30.95
C GLU A 147 17.76 2.53 -31.12
N ASP A 148 17.84 1.26 -30.73
CA ASP A 148 16.78 0.26 -30.98
C ASP A 148 15.69 0.18 -29.88
N VAL A 149 15.80 0.98 -28.81
CA VAL A 149 14.78 1.04 -27.74
C VAL A 149 13.78 2.19 -27.95
N ARG A 150 14.04 3.10 -28.91
CA ARG A 150 13.16 4.26 -29.17
C ARG A 150 11.97 3.97 -30.08
N ASP A 151 11.92 2.79 -30.71
CA ASP A 151 10.82 2.36 -31.58
C ASP A 151 10.01 1.18 -31.01
N VAL A 152 10.16 0.87 -29.72
CA VAL A 152 9.18 0.01 -29.04
C VAL A 152 7.91 0.82 -28.84
N ASP A 153 6.96 0.63 -29.76
CA ASP A 153 5.57 1.06 -29.63
C ASP A 153 4.96 0.41 -28.37
N ILE A 154 5.19 1.02 -27.21
CA ILE A 154 4.44 0.75 -25.98
C ILE A 154 3.11 1.52 -26.12
N ASP A 155 2.20 0.94 -26.91
CA ASP A 155 0.85 1.47 -27.12
C ASP A 155 0.09 1.49 -25.77
N GLY A 156 0.16 2.61 -25.04
CA GLY A 156 -0.78 2.86 -23.95
C GLY A 156 -0.39 3.85 -22.86
N ILE A 157 0.85 4.33 -22.77
CA ILE A 157 1.24 5.28 -21.71
C ILE A 157 1.62 6.62 -22.33
N GLN A 158 0.68 7.57 -22.30
CA GLN A 158 0.98 8.98 -22.58
C GLN A 158 1.56 9.61 -21.31
N PHE A 159 2.88 9.56 -21.17
CA PHE A 159 3.55 10.49 -20.26
C PHE A 159 3.51 11.86 -20.94
N GLU A 160 2.62 12.74 -20.49
CA GLU A 160 2.76 14.16 -20.79
C GLU A 160 4.09 14.63 -20.18
N GLU A 161 5.05 14.91 -21.06
CA GLU A 161 6.31 15.58 -20.75
C GLU A 161 5.99 17.03 -20.37
N GLU A 162 5.48 17.25 -19.16
CA GLU A 162 5.33 18.60 -18.62
C GLU A 162 6.73 19.09 -18.21
N SER A 163 7.25 20.03 -18.99
CA SER A 163 8.57 20.63 -18.81
C SER A 163 8.68 21.25 -17.42
N LEU A 164 9.50 20.64 -16.55
CA LEU A 164 9.83 21.22 -15.25
C LEU A 164 10.55 22.57 -15.46
N PRO A 165 10.08 23.68 -14.88
CA PRO A 165 10.75 24.96 -15.00
C PRO A 165 12.08 24.96 -14.24
N GLU A 166 13.10 25.60 -14.82
CA GLU A 166 14.39 25.90 -14.20
C GLU A 166 14.18 26.74 -12.93
N ASP A 167 14.81 26.31 -11.84
CA ASP A 167 14.80 26.96 -10.53
C ASP A 167 15.62 28.27 -10.61
N GLU A 168 14.95 29.37 -10.93
CA GLU A 168 15.50 30.73 -10.83
C GLU A 168 15.67 31.09 -9.36
N ALA A 169 16.92 31.17 -8.92
CA ALA A 169 17.32 31.61 -7.58
C ALA A 169 16.64 32.94 -7.21
N HIS A 170 15.67 32.87 -6.31
CA HIS A 170 15.00 34.03 -5.75
C HIS A 170 15.87 34.66 -4.67
N ASP A 171 16.70 35.64 -5.06
CA ASP A 171 17.34 36.59 -4.15
C ASP A 171 16.25 37.54 -3.62
N GLY A 172 15.65 37.15 -2.50
CA GLY A 172 14.72 37.97 -1.74
C GLY A 172 15.42 38.55 -0.52
N ASP A 173 15.87 39.81 -0.63
CA ASP A 173 16.23 40.66 0.50
C ASP A 173 15.10 40.64 1.53
N VAL A 174 15.30 39.96 2.66
CA VAL A 174 14.44 40.04 3.82
C VAL A 174 15.02 41.11 4.74
N ASP A 175 14.42 42.30 4.67
CA ASP A 175 14.65 43.38 5.62
C ASP A 175 14.34 42.88 7.04
N GLU A 176 15.37 42.88 7.89
CA GLU A 176 15.23 42.83 9.34
C GLU A 176 14.56 44.12 9.80
N ASP A 177 13.41 44.03 10.47
CA ASP A 177 13.03 44.99 11.51
C ASP A 177 12.05 44.35 12.51
N GLU A 178 12.41 44.56 13.78
CA GLU A 178 11.86 44.06 15.02
C GLU A 178 10.44 44.59 15.31
N ASP A 179 9.54 43.76 15.90
CA ASP A 179 8.83 44.19 17.12
C ASP A 179 8.20 43.01 17.89
N ASN A 180 8.19 43.21 19.19
CA ASN A 180 8.06 42.32 20.33
C ASN A 180 6.59 42.11 20.77
N SER A 181 6.25 40.92 21.28
CA SER A 181 5.38 40.80 22.45
C SER A 181 5.52 39.44 23.15
N ASP A 182 6.00 39.53 24.39
CA ASP A 182 5.79 38.61 25.52
C ASP A 182 4.40 37.97 25.51
N ASP A 183 4.29 36.68 25.83
CA ASP A 183 3.70 36.29 27.12
C ASP A 183 4.01 34.84 27.49
N GLU A 184 4.11 34.63 28.79
CA GLU A 184 4.66 33.49 29.52
C GLU A 184 3.78 32.23 29.51
N ASP A 185 4.33 31.16 30.11
CA ASP A 185 3.68 29.97 30.70
C ASP A 185 3.98 28.65 29.94
N ASN A 186 4.50 27.57 30.53
CA ASN A 186 4.86 27.23 31.91
C ASN A 186 5.53 25.85 31.85
N GLU A 187 6.83 25.75 32.14
CA GLU A 187 7.47 24.48 32.49
C GLU A 187 7.02 24.07 33.89
N THR A 188 6.27 22.97 34.01
CA THR A 188 6.26 22.20 35.26
C THR A 188 6.51 20.71 34.99
N HIS A 189 7.64 20.34 35.58
CA HIS A 189 8.29 19.07 35.81
C HIS A 189 7.46 18.12 36.70
N GLU A 190 7.86 16.83 36.68
CA GLU A 190 7.76 15.81 37.75
C GLU A 190 6.80 14.62 37.60
N ASP A 191 7.45 13.50 37.29
CA ASP A 191 7.27 12.10 37.70
C ASP A 191 6.19 11.72 38.72
N HIS A 192 5.49 10.61 38.45
CA HIS A 192 5.18 9.59 39.47
C HIS A 192 4.69 8.28 38.82
N ILE A 193 5.61 7.34 38.54
CA ILE A 193 5.27 5.91 38.45
C ILE A 193 5.72 5.28 39.77
N SER A 194 4.74 4.94 40.60
CA SER A 194 4.95 4.25 41.87
C SER A 194 5.38 2.79 41.67
N ALA A 195 6.29 2.41 42.55
CA ALA A 195 7.03 1.17 42.68
C ALA A 195 6.21 -0.14 42.75
N GLU A 196 6.96 -1.18 42.42
CA GLU A 196 6.86 -2.60 42.77
C GLU A 196 6.67 -2.90 44.28
N GLN A 197 6.61 -4.21 44.57
CA GLN A 197 6.70 -4.95 45.85
C GLN A 197 5.31 -5.35 46.40
N GLU A 198 5.01 -6.60 46.76
CA GLU A 198 5.88 -7.69 47.21
C GLU A 198 5.12 -9.04 47.17
N SER A 199 5.91 -10.10 46.96
CA SER A 199 5.80 -11.54 47.30
C SER A 199 4.56 -12.10 48.01
#